data_AF-A0A6I2XRU6-F1
#
_entry.id   AF-A0A6I2XRU6-F1
#
_cell.length_a   1.000
_cell.length_b   1.000
_cell.length_c   1.000
_cell.angle_alpha   90.00
_cell.angle_beta   90.00
_cell.angle_gamma   90.00
#
_symmetry.space_group_name_H-M   'P 1'
#
loop_
_entity.id
_entity.type
_entity.pdbx_description
1 polymer ?
#
loop_
_entity_poly.entity_id
_entity_poly.type
_entity_poly.pdbx_seq_one_letter_code
_entity_poly.pdbx_strand_id
1 'polypeptide(L)'
;SCGRAQVDVYTLAEQVTAGLEGLDVPLRVAVMGCVVNGPGEAREADLGVASGNGKGQIFVRGEVIKTVPESQIVETLIEEAMKLAAEMGDVSGEPIVMTS
;
A
#
# COMPACT_ATOMS: atom_id res chain seq x y z
N SER A 1 -15.64 -3.91 18.31
CA SER A 1 -14.54 -4.78 17.84
C SER A 1 -13.74 -3.98 16.82
N CYS A 2 -12.69 -3.28 17.25
CA CYS A 2 -11.85 -2.44 16.37
C CYS A 2 -10.37 -2.83 16.43
N GLY A 3 -9.93 -3.46 17.53
CA GLY A 3 -8.51 -3.74 17.76
C GLY A 3 -7.86 -4.80 16.87
N ARG A 4 -8.63 -5.72 16.24
CA ARG A 4 -8.04 -6.72 15.32
C ARG A 4 -7.62 -6.09 14.00
N ALA A 5 -8.55 -5.38 13.36
CA ALA A 5 -8.26 -4.64 12.14
C ALA A 5 -7.10 -3.64 12.33
N GLN A 6 -7.02 -3.00 13.51
CA GLN A 6 -5.93 -2.07 13.81
C GLN A 6 -4.56 -2.77 13.92
N VAL A 7 -4.48 -3.97 14.51
CA VAL A 7 -3.23 -4.76 14.59
C VAL A 7 -2.80 -5.27 13.21
N ASP A 8 -3.77 -5.65 12.37
CA ASP A 8 -3.49 -6.13 11.01
C ASP A 8 -2.90 -5.01 10.12
N VAL A 9 -3.33 -3.76 10.30
CA VAL A 9 -2.79 -2.59 9.57
C VAL A 9 -1.34 -2.31 9.91
N TYR A 10 -0.99 -2.24 11.20
CA TYR A 10 0.39 -1.94 11.60
C TYR A 10 1.34 -3.02 11.12
N THR A 11 0.96 -4.29 11.29
CA THR A 11 1.79 -5.42 10.84
C THR A 11 1.99 -5.38 9.32
N LEU A 12 0.92 -5.08 8.57
CA LEU A 12 1.01 -4.95 7.12
C LEU A 12 1.87 -3.77 6.69
N ALA A 13 1.75 -2.63 7.38
CA ALA A 13 2.55 -1.45 7.10
C ALA A 13 4.03 -1.67 7.37
N GLU A 14 4.39 -2.37 8.45
CA GLU A 14 5.78 -2.74 8.73
C GLU A 14 6.34 -3.65 7.63
N GLN A 15 5.57 -4.66 7.19
CA GLN A 15 5.99 -5.56 6.12
C GLN A 15 6.16 -4.83 4.78
N VAL A 16 5.25 -3.92 4.45
CA VAL A 16 5.34 -3.09 3.25
C VAL A 16 6.55 -2.14 3.35
N THR A 17 6.76 -1.50 4.49
CA THR A 17 7.92 -0.62 4.72
C THR A 17 9.22 -1.38 4.51
N ALA A 18 9.37 -2.56 5.12
CA ALA A 18 10.54 -3.40 4.95
C ALA A 18 10.74 -3.87 3.50
N GLY A 19 9.64 -4.14 2.79
CA GLY A 19 9.68 -4.52 1.37
C GLY A 19 10.05 -3.39 0.41
N LEU A 20 9.88 -2.14 0.84
CA LEU A 20 10.23 -0.93 0.09
C LEU A 20 11.59 -0.35 0.51
N GLU A 21 12.25 -0.91 1.53
CA GLU A 21 13.60 -0.48 1.93
C GLU A 21 14.58 -0.62 0.75
N GLY A 22 15.32 0.46 0.48
CA GLY A 22 16.28 0.53 -0.62
C GLY A 22 15.69 0.95 -1.98
N LEU A 23 14.38 1.20 -2.07
CA LEU A 23 13.78 1.84 -3.23
C LEU A 23 14.05 3.35 -3.18
N ASP A 24 14.81 3.87 -4.14
CA ASP A 24 15.13 5.31 -4.24
C ASP A 24 14.12 6.04 -5.14
N VAL A 25 12.82 5.90 -4.83
CA VAL A 25 11.75 6.64 -5.52
C VAL A 25 10.76 7.21 -4.50
N PRO A 26 10.37 8.49 -4.61
CA PRO A 26 9.45 9.16 -3.68
C PRO A 26 7.99 8.68 -3.88
N LEU A 27 7.73 7.42 -3.58
CA LEU A 27 6.40 6.81 -3.68
C LEU A 27 5.60 7.00 -2.39
N ARG A 28 4.35 7.42 -2.52
CA ARG A 28 3.41 7.50 -1.41
C ARG A 28 2.58 6.23 -1.35
N VAL A 29 2.75 5.45 -0.28
CA VAL A 29 2.07 4.15 -0.10
C VAL A 29 1.11 4.21 1.08
N ALA A 30 -0.18 3.97 0.83
CA ALA A 30 -1.22 3.99 1.88
C ALA A 30 -1.63 2.57 2.29
N VAL A 31 -1.66 2.29 3.60
CA VAL A 31 -2.12 1.02 4.17
C VAL A 31 -3.32 1.27 5.08
N MET A 32 -4.48 0.74 4.69
CA MET A 32 -5.77 0.99 5.35
C MET A 32 -6.37 -0.30 5.90
N GLY A 33 -6.97 -0.23 7.10
CA GLY A 33 -7.57 -1.38 7.78
C GLY A 33 -9.00 -1.73 7.40
N CYS A 34 -9.60 -0.93 6.53
CA CYS A 34 -10.93 -1.16 6.00
C CYS A 34 -11.16 -0.35 4.71
N VAL A 35 -11.99 -0.86 3.81
CA VAL A 35 -12.31 -0.27 2.49
C VAL A 35 -13.01 1.09 2.57
N VAL A 36 -13.52 1.48 3.75
CA VAL A 36 -14.58 2.50 3.89
C VAL A 36 -14.06 3.95 3.84
N ASN A 37 -12.76 4.20 4.02
CA ASN A 37 -12.21 5.57 4.06
C ASN A 37 -11.44 6.00 2.79
N GLY A 38 -11.45 5.18 1.72
CA GLY A 38 -10.43 5.25 0.67
C GLY A 38 -10.37 6.44 -0.31
N PRO A 39 -11.43 7.17 -0.70
CA PRO A 39 -11.32 8.00 -1.91
C PRO A 39 -10.51 9.29 -1.75
N GLY A 40 -10.32 9.81 -0.52
CA GLY A 40 -9.48 10.98 -0.27
C GLY A 40 -8.00 10.61 -0.21
N GLU A 41 -7.66 9.68 0.69
CA GLU A 41 -6.29 9.26 0.97
C GLU A 41 -5.68 8.44 -0.18
N ALA A 42 -6.47 7.61 -0.89
CA ALA A 42 -5.98 6.85 -2.04
C ALA A 42 -5.73 7.72 -3.28
N ARG A 43 -6.28 8.95 -3.36
CA ARG A 43 -5.93 9.92 -4.41
C ARG A 43 -4.62 10.64 -4.13
N GLU A 44 -4.25 10.75 -2.86
CA GLU A 44 -2.99 11.35 -2.44
C GLU A 44 -1.83 10.34 -2.43
N ALA A 45 -2.15 9.04 -2.45
CA ALA A 45 -1.19 7.96 -2.55
C ALA A 45 -1.00 7.53 -4.02
N ASP A 46 0.25 7.25 -4.40
CA ASP A 46 0.57 6.63 -5.69
C ASP A 46 0.10 5.17 -5.71
N LEU A 47 0.21 4.52 -4.56
CA LEU A 47 -0.10 3.11 -4.35
C LEU A 47 -0.76 2.91 -2.98
N GLY A 48 -1.64 1.93 -2.85
CA GLY A 48 -2.16 1.59 -1.53
C GLY A 48 -2.90 0.28 -1.44
N VAL A 49 -3.23 -0.10 -0.22
CA VAL A 49 -4.05 -1.28 0.07
C VAL A 49 -5.12 -0.97 1.10
N ALA A 50 -6.31 -1.52 0.89
CA ALA A 50 -7.32 -1.68 1.93
C ALA A 50 -7.48 -3.17 2.24
N SER A 51 -7.06 -3.57 3.45
CA SER A 51 -7.18 -4.95 3.93
C SER A 51 -8.46 -5.12 4.75
N GLY A 52 -9.11 -6.28 4.63
CA GLY A 52 -10.26 -6.65 5.44
C GLY A 52 -10.94 -7.93 4.95
N ASN A 53 -11.53 -8.69 5.89
CA ASN A 53 -12.19 -9.97 5.59
C ASN A 53 -11.28 -10.98 4.85
N GLY A 54 -9.98 -11.03 5.20
CA GLY A 54 -9.01 -11.98 4.64
C GLY A 54 -8.53 -11.67 3.21
N LYS A 55 -8.79 -10.45 2.72
CA LYS A 55 -8.39 -9.99 1.39
C LYS A 55 -7.92 -8.54 1.44
N GLY A 56 -7.06 -8.18 0.49
CA GLY A 56 -6.63 -6.81 0.25
C GLY A 56 -7.01 -6.34 -1.14
N GLN A 57 -7.53 -5.12 -1.24
CA GLN A 57 -7.70 -4.43 -2.52
C GLN A 57 -6.49 -3.52 -2.72
N ILE A 58 -5.80 -3.68 -3.84
CA ILE A 58 -4.65 -2.87 -4.23
C ILE A 58 -5.13 -1.75 -5.14
N PHE A 59 -4.72 -0.53 -4.83
CA PHE A 59 -5.09 0.68 -5.53
C PHE A 59 -3.84 1.36 -6.09
N VAL A 60 -3.92 1.86 -7.31
CA VAL A 60 -2.89 2.74 -7.90
C VAL A 60 -3.59 4.04 -8.27
N ARG A 61 -3.09 5.16 -7.76
CA ARG A 61 -3.64 6.51 -8.01
C ARG A 61 -5.17 6.61 -7.81
N GLY A 62 -5.68 5.91 -6.79
CA GLY A 62 -7.10 5.89 -6.44
C GLY A 62 -7.97 4.88 -7.21
N GLU A 63 -7.42 4.09 -8.13
CA GLU A 63 -8.14 3.07 -8.88
C GLU A 63 -7.78 1.65 -8.39
N VAL A 64 -8.80 0.80 -8.15
CA VAL A 64 -8.58 -0.60 -7.80
C VAL A 64 -8.04 -1.35 -9.02
N ILE A 65 -6.82 -1.85 -8.92
CA ILE A 65 -6.20 -2.63 -10.01
C ILE A 65 -6.29 -4.14 -9.74
N LYS A 66 -6.32 -4.56 -8.48
CA LYS A 66 -6.29 -5.98 -8.10
C LYS A 66 -6.93 -6.21 -6.73
N THR A 67 -7.51 -7.40 -6.54
CA THR A 67 -7.89 -7.90 -5.23
C THR A 67 -7.17 -9.22 -5.00
N VAL A 68 -6.47 -9.35 -3.89
CA VAL A 68 -5.63 -10.51 -3.56
C VAL A 68 -5.95 -11.04 -2.16
N PRO A 69 -5.68 -12.32 -1.86
CA PRO A 69 -5.72 -12.80 -0.49
C PRO A 69 -4.69 -12.07 0.38
N GLU A 70 -4.94 -12.01 1.69
CA GLU A 70 -4.10 -11.27 2.64
C GLU A 70 -2.61 -11.66 2.58
N SER A 71 -2.33 -12.95 2.36
CA SER A 71 -0.97 -13.48 2.21
C SER A 71 -0.21 -12.99 0.98
N GLN A 72 -0.90 -12.44 -0.02
CA GLN A 72 -0.29 -11.94 -1.26
C GLN A 72 -0.27 -10.41 -1.33
N ILE A 73 -0.81 -9.72 -0.31
CA ILE A 73 -0.90 -8.26 -0.32
C ILE A 73 0.49 -7.65 -0.47
N VAL A 74 1.42 -8.01 0.42
CA VAL A 74 2.75 -7.41 0.50
C VAL A 74 3.52 -7.63 -0.80
N GLU A 75 3.57 -8.87 -1.27
CA GLU A 75 4.22 -9.24 -2.54
C GLU A 75 3.67 -8.40 -3.70
N THR A 76 2.35 -8.37 -3.86
CA THR A 76 1.71 -7.61 -4.94
C THR A 76 1.99 -6.11 -4.81
N LEU A 77 1.96 -5.55 -3.60
CA LEU A 77 2.24 -4.13 -3.37
C LEU A 77 3.66 -3.76 -3.80
N ILE A 78 4.65 -4.57 -3.43
CA ILE A 78 6.05 -4.32 -3.79
C ILE A 78 6.25 -4.43 -5.30
N GLU A 79 5.63 -5.43 -5.95
CA GLU A 79 5.66 -5.55 -7.41
C GLU A 79 5.12 -4.31 -8.12
N GLU A 80 3.98 -3.78 -7.66
CA GLU A 80 3.38 -2.57 -8.23
C GLU A 80 4.19 -1.31 -7.90
N ALA A 81 4.78 -1.23 -6.70
CA ALA A 81 5.70 -0.13 -6.35
C ALA A 81 6.93 -0.10 -7.26
N MET A 82 7.53 -1.27 -7.55
CA MET A 82 8.66 -1.36 -8.49
C MET A 82 8.29 -0.98 -9.92
N LYS A 83 7.07 -1.31 -10.37
CA LYS A 83 6.58 -0.87 -11.68
C LYS A 83 6.42 0.65 -11.73
N LEU A 84 5.78 1.24 -10.72
CA LEU A 84 5.63 2.70 -10.62
C LEU A 84 6.99 3.41 -10.54
N ALA A 85 7.93 2.84 -9.78
CA ALA A 85 9.31 3.31 -9.71
C ALA A 85 10.00 3.33 -11.08
N ALA A 86 9.84 2.26 -11.86
CA ALA A 86 10.38 2.20 -13.22
C ALA A 86 9.76 3.25 -14.17
N GLU A 87 8.50 3.63 -13.95
CA GLU A 87 7.83 4.68 -14.73
C GLU A 87 8.22 6.10 -14.29
N MET A 88 8.57 6.31 -13.02
CA MET A 88 8.92 7.62 -12.47
C MET A 88 10.28 8.16 -12.94
N GLY A 89 11.20 7.29 -13.38
CA GLY A 89 12.49 7.72 -13.97
C GLY A 89 13.51 8.18 -12.94
N ASP A 90 14.28 9.22 -13.24
CA ASP A 90 15.45 9.71 -12.46
C ASP A 90 15.06 10.56 -11.22
N VAL A 91 13.94 10.23 -10.58
CA VAL A 91 13.42 10.98 -9.42
C VAL A 91 13.81 10.23 -8.15
N SER A 92 14.87 10.70 -7.49
CA SER A 92 15.35 10.14 -6.22
C SER A 92 14.51 10.60 -5.03
N GLY A 93 14.25 9.69 -4.11
CA GLY A 93 13.57 9.98 -2.85
C GLY A 93 13.17 8.71 -2.11
N GLU A 94 12.85 8.82 -0.83
CA GLU A 94 12.45 7.64 -0.05
C GLU A 94 10.93 7.42 -0.13
N PRO A 95 10.46 6.18 -0.28
CA PRO A 95 9.05 5.87 -0.20
C PRO A 95 8.53 6.16 1.20
N ILE A 96 7.34 6.76 1.27
CA ILE A 96 6.67 7.04 2.53
C ILE A 96 5.44 6.15 2.67
N VAL A 97 5.42 5.35 3.74
CA VAL A 97 4.28 4.50 4.10
C VAL A 97 3.41 5.25 5.11
N MET A 98 2.13 5.38 4.79
CA MET A 98 1.12 6.03 5.63
C MET A 98 0.07 4.99 6.05
N THR A 99 -0.37 5.05 7.30
CA THR A 99 -1.37 4.11 7.86
C THR A 99 -2.60 4.86 8.39
N SER A 100 -3.80 4.39 8.05
CA SER A 100 -5.09 4.99 8.47
C SER A 100 -6.18 3.96 8.79
#